data_AF-M6R3C2-F1
#
_entry.id   AF-M6R3C2-F1
#
_cell.length_a   1.000
_cell.length_b   1.000
_cell.length_c   1.000
_cell.angle_alpha   90.00
_cell.angle_beta   90.00
_cell.angle_gamma   90.00
#
_symmetry.space_group_name_H-M   'P 1'
#
loop_
_entity.id
_entity.type
_entity.pdbx_description
1 polymer ?
#
loop_
_entity_poly.entity_id
_entity_poly.type
_entity_poly.pdbx_seq_one_letter_code
_entity_poly.pdbx_strand_id
1 'polypeptide(L)'
;DPETGFGNLHAFELDKVRVDENILILASIQTDSPYPYVLKWISLWTSKLLHKQVRFYRIRKDRLAFFVSPEEWDFFSKNLNELVESLQKENHLVDLNLGVSILEESREEWSSNARKALGLSIEEGPNRYICL
;
A
#
# COMPACT_ATOMS: atom_id res chain seq x y z
N ASP A 1 11.53 7.96 -7.23
CA ASP A 1 12.47 6.99 -6.64
C ASP A 1 13.16 6.26 -7.78
N PRO A 2 14.48 6.43 -7.97
CA PRO A 2 15.18 5.89 -9.14
C PRO A 2 15.20 4.35 -9.18
N GLU A 3 15.10 3.68 -8.04
CA GLU A 3 15.12 2.21 -7.97
C GLU A 3 13.78 1.60 -8.41
N THR A 4 12.67 2.18 -7.98
CA THR A 4 11.32 1.67 -8.24
C THR A 4 10.59 2.34 -9.41
N GLY A 5 10.94 3.58 -9.73
CA GLY A 5 10.15 4.46 -10.61
C GLY A 5 8.98 5.14 -9.91
N PHE A 6 8.77 4.90 -8.60
CA PHE A 6 7.63 5.42 -7.85
C PHE A 6 7.79 6.90 -7.48
N GLY A 7 6.69 7.55 -7.12
CA GLY A 7 6.73 8.85 -6.45
C GLY A 7 7.49 8.74 -5.12
N ASN A 8 8.17 9.81 -4.70
CA ASN A 8 8.76 9.88 -3.37
C ASN A 8 7.77 10.47 -2.36
N LEU A 9 8.18 10.61 -1.09
CA LEU A 9 7.34 11.23 -0.05
C LEU A 9 6.85 12.63 -0.44
N HIS A 10 7.68 13.45 -1.08
CA HIS A 10 7.27 14.79 -1.50
C HIS A 10 6.15 14.74 -2.57
N ALA A 11 6.29 13.87 -3.57
CA ALA A 11 5.25 13.67 -4.58
C ALA A 11 3.95 13.15 -3.94
N PHE A 12 4.06 12.24 -2.97
CA PHE A 12 2.91 11.77 -2.21
C PHE A 12 2.17 12.92 -1.51
N GLU A 13 2.87 13.77 -0.75
CA GLU A 13 2.23 14.88 -0.03
C GLU A 13 1.55 15.88 -0.98
N LEU A 14 2.07 16.08 -2.19
CA LEU A 14 1.44 16.92 -3.21
C LEU A 14 0.20 16.29 -3.84
N ASP A 15 0.25 15.01 -4.19
CA ASP A 15 -0.88 14.33 -4.84
C ASP A 15 -1.99 14.02 -3.84
N LYS A 16 -1.63 13.76 -2.58
CA LYS A 16 -2.58 13.53 -1.49
C LYS A 16 -3.59 14.64 -1.31
N VAL A 17 -3.30 15.88 -1.70
CA VAL A 17 -4.25 17.01 -1.62
C VAL A 17 -5.11 17.20 -2.88
N ARG A 18 -4.79 16.49 -3.97
CA ARG A 18 -5.42 16.63 -5.29
C ARG A 18 -6.11 15.37 -5.79
N VAL A 19 -5.83 14.23 -5.17
CA VAL A 19 -6.35 12.93 -5.58
C VAL A 19 -7.87 12.86 -5.40
N ASP A 20 -8.53 12.23 -6.36
CA ASP A 20 -9.99 12.02 -6.40
C ASP A 20 -10.39 10.72 -5.67
N GLU A 21 -9.47 9.77 -5.56
CA GLU A 21 -9.64 8.55 -4.77
C GLU A 21 -9.78 8.85 -3.27
N ASN A 22 -10.72 8.15 -2.63
CA ASN A 22 -11.11 8.37 -1.24
C ASN A 22 -10.49 7.37 -0.26
N ILE A 23 -9.73 6.38 -0.74
CA ILE A 23 -9.07 5.38 0.13
C ILE A 23 -7.56 5.50 0.00
N LEU A 24 -6.90 5.73 1.13
CA LEU A 24 -5.44 5.76 1.26
C LEU A 24 -5.00 4.44 1.86
N ILE A 25 -4.08 3.77 1.17
CA ILE A 25 -3.45 2.55 1.65
C ILE A 25 -1.98 2.86 1.91
N LEU A 26 -1.53 2.61 3.13
CA LEU A 26 -0.13 2.57 3.51
C LEU A 26 0.28 1.11 3.73
N ALA A 27 1.37 0.69 3.11
CA ALA A 27 1.91 -0.66 3.28
C ALA A 27 3.24 -0.64 4.02
N SER A 28 3.45 -1.66 4.86
CA SER A 28 4.73 -2.03 5.45
C SER A 28 5.17 -3.36 4.89
N ILE A 29 6.41 -3.43 4.45
CA ILE A 29 7.01 -4.65 3.92
C ILE A 29 8.17 -5.04 4.83
N GLN A 30 8.16 -6.29 5.30
CA GLN A 30 9.32 -6.90 5.94
C GLN A 30 9.79 -8.05 5.07
N THR A 31 11.07 -8.02 4.68
CA THR A 31 11.63 -9.01 3.77
C THR A 31 13.16 -9.02 3.82
N ASP A 32 13.75 -10.17 3.52
CA ASP A 32 15.18 -10.31 3.26
C ASP A 32 15.54 -10.05 1.79
N SER A 33 14.54 -9.93 0.92
CA SER A 33 14.72 -9.62 -0.50
C SER A 33 14.96 -8.14 -0.73
N PRO A 34 15.54 -7.75 -1.89
CA PRO A 34 15.67 -6.34 -2.24
C PRO A 34 14.30 -5.64 -2.27
N TYR A 35 14.12 -4.62 -1.43
CA TYR A 35 12.87 -3.84 -1.40
C TYR A 35 12.37 -3.39 -2.77
N PRO A 36 13.20 -2.85 -3.69
CA PRO A 36 12.71 -2.43 -4.99
C PRO A 36 12.06 -3.55 -5.80
N TYR A 37 12.51 -4.79 -5.64
CA TYR A 37 11.93 -5.96 -6.29
C TYR A 37 10.51 -6.23 -5.76
N VAL A 38 10.37 -6.35 -4.44
CA VAL A 38 9.09 -6.61 -3.78
C VAL A 38 8.10 -5.48 -4.03
N LEU A 39 8.54 -4.23 -3.94
CA LEU A 39 7.71 -3.05 -4.19
C LEU A 39 7.19 -2.99 -5.63
N LYS A 40 8.02 -3.32 -6.62
CA LYS A 40 7.60 -3.43 -8.03
C LYS A 40 6.61 -4.57 -8.23
N TRP A 41 6.83 -5.72 -7.57
CA TRP A 41 5.91 -6.85 -7.64
C TRP A 41 4.51 -6.48 -7.14
N ILE A 42 4.43 -5.84 -5.98
CA ILE A 42 3.15 -5.33 -5.43
C ILE A 42 2.48 -4.41 -6.45
N SER A 43 3.22 -3.46 -7.02
CA SER A 43 2.68 -2.52 -8.01
C SER A 43 2.15 -3.19 -9.28
N LEU A 44 2.90 -4.16 -9.83
CA LEU A 44 2.50 -4.92 -11.01
C LEU A 44 1.27 -5.78 -10.73
N TRP A 45 1.24 -6.45 -9.57
CA TRP A 45 0.11 -7.27 -9.16
C TRP A 45 -1.15 -6.42 -8.96
N THR A 46 -1.05 -5.30 -8.24
CA THR A 46 -2.19 -4.39 -8.03
C THR A 46 -2.71 -3.83 -9.34
N SER A 47 -1.82 -3.38 -10.23
CA SER A 47 -2.22 -2.82 -11.54
C SER A 47 -2.88 -3.88 -12.43
N LYS A 48 -2.41 -5.14 -12.36
CA LYS A 48 -3.00 -6.27 -13.06
C LYS A 48 -4.39 -6.60 -12.51
N LEU A 49 -4.54 -6.64 -11.18
CA LEU A 49 -5.81 -6.95 -10.52
C LEU A 49 -6.88 -5.89 -10.84
N LEU A 50 -6.51 -4.61 -10.73
CA LEU A 50 -7.45 -3.50 -10.92
C LEU A 50 -7.63 -3.08 -12.39
N HIS A 51 -6.95 -3.75 -13.32
CA HIS A 51 -6.96 -3.43 -14.75
C HIS A 51 -6.67 -1.96 -15.08
N LYS A 52 -5.87 -1.28 -14.24
CA LYS A 52 -5.50 0.12 -14.40
C LYS A 52 -4.08 0.38 -13.91
N GLN A 53 -3.47 1.47 -14.37
CA GLN A 53 -2.22 1.94 -13.77
C GLN A 53 -2.52 2.66 -12.45
N VAL A 54 -2.07 2.07 -11.35
CA VAL A 54 -2.14 2.69 -10.02
C VAL A 54 -0.84 3.46 -9.78
N ARG A 55 -0.96 4.69 -9.28
CA ARG A 55 0.22 5.49 -8.90
C ARG A 55 0.69 5.09 -7.51
N PHE A 56 1.94 4.65 -7.44
CA PHE A 56 2.60 4.26 -6.20
C PHE A 56 3.62 5.28 -5.73
N TYR A 57 3.76 5.39 -4.40
CA TYR A 57 4.75 6.24 -3.75
C TYR A 57 5.57 5.44 -2.75
N ARG A 58 6.89 5.50 -2.89
CA ARG A 58 7.82 4.95 -1.91
C ARG A 58 8.11 6.03 -0.87
N ILE A 59 7.35 6.01 0.24
CA ILE A 59 7.42 7.02 1.30
C ILE A 59 8.57 6.75 2.29
N ARG A 60 9.01 5.49 2.40
CA ARG A 60 10.26 5.06 3.08
C ARG A 60 10.84 3.83 2.37
N LYS A 61 12.00 3.35 2.83
CA LYS A 61 12.67 2.17 2.26
C LYS A 61 11.73 0.95 2.15
N ASP A 62 10.97 0.70 3.21
CA ASP A 62 10.08 -0.43 3.49
C ASP A 62 8.58 -0.05 3.42
N ARG A 63 8.26 1.20 3.03
CA ARG A 63 6.89 1.72 3.07
C ARG A 63 6.43 2.20 1.71
N LEU A 64 5.24 1.74 1.35
CA LEU A 64 4.54 2.11 0.13
C LEU A 64 3.26 2.88 0.48
N ALA A 65 2.86 3.81 -0.37
CA ALA A 65 1.55 4.41 -0.34
C ALA A 65 0.92 4.38 -1.73
N PHE A 66 -0.40 4.24 -1.80
CA PHE A 66 -1.19 4.39 -3.01
C PHE A 66 -2.65 4.70 -2.66
N PHE A 67 -3.40 5.18 -3.65
CA PHE A 67 -4.80 5.56 -3.50
C PHE A 67 -5.67 4.67 -4.38
N VAL A 68 -6.87 4.36 -3.89
CA VAL A 68 -7.86 3.55 -4.61
C VAL A 68 -9.28 4.09 -4.37
N SER A 69 -10.20 3.81 -5.28
CA SER A 69 -11.63 4.03 -5.04
C SER A 69 -12.23 2.95 -4.13
N PRO A 70 -13.43 3.16 -3.56
CA PRO A 70 -14.14 2.13 -2.81
C PRO A 70 -14.36 0.82 -3.60
N GLU A 71 -14.68 0.91 -4.88
CA GLU A 71 -14.90 -0.25 -5.75
C GLU A 71 -13.60 -1.04 -5.96
N GLU A 72 -12.50 -0.32 -6.13
CA GLU A 72 -11.16 -0.91 -6.28
C GLU A 72 -10.69 -1.56 -4.98
N TRP A 73 -10.98 -0.95 -3.83
CA TRP A 73 -10.69 -1.53 -2.53
C TRP A 73 -11.46 -2.83 -2.29
N ASP A 74 -12.75 -2.88 -2.64
CA ASP A 74 -13.54 -4.11 -2.52
C ASP A 74 -12.93 -5.25 -3.34
N PHE A 75 -12.45 -4.95 -4.55
CA PHE A 75 -11.73 -5.92 -5.39
C PHE A 75 -10.36 -6.31 -4.81
N PHE A 76 -9.57 -5.32 -4.40
CA PHE A 76 -8.23 -5.51 -3.86
C PHE A 76 -8.22 -6.34 -2.59
N SER A 77 -9.07 -5.99 -1.62
CA SER A 77 -9.14 -6.63 -0.30
C SER A 77 -9.55 -8.10 -0.37
N LYS A 78 -10.46 -8.46 -1.30
CA LYS A 78 -10.89 -9.85 -1.53
C LYS A 78 -9.77 -10.74 -2.08
N ASN A 79 -8.81 -10.16 -2.79
CA ASN A 79 -7.72 -10.88 -3.45
C ASN A 79 -6.37 -10.71 -2.70
N LEU A 80 -6.36 -10.10 -1.51
CA LEU A 80 -5.12 -9.80 -0.78
C LEU A 80 -4.31 -11.07 -0.44
N ASN A 81 -4.99 -12.18 -0.16
CA ASN A 81 -4.32 -13.46 0.07
C ASN A 81 -3.51 -13.92 -1.15
N GLU A 82 -4.00 -13.69 -2.37
CA GLU A 82 -3.27 -14.05 -3.59
C GLU A 82 -1.99 -13.21 -3.75
N LEU A 83 -2.02 -11.94 -3.33
CA LEU A 83 -0.83 -11.10 -3.29
C LEU A 83 0.20 -11.67 -2.30
N VAL A 84 -0.23 -11.97 -1.07
CA VAL A 84 0.65 -12.53 -0.03
C VAL A 84 1.26 -13.86 -0.51
N GLU A 85 0.45 -14.77 -1.05
CA GLU A 85 0.93 -16.04 -1.61
C GLU A 85 1.90 -15.83 -2.77
N SER A 86 1.64 -14.85 -3.65
CA SER A 86 2.54 -14.54 -4.76
C SER A 86 3.89 -14.02 -4.30
N LEU A 87 3.93 -13.28 -3.19
CA LEU A 87 5.16 -12.76 -2.59
C LEU A 87 5.98 -13.86 -1.89
N GLN A 88 5.30 -14.90 -1.39
CA GLN A 88 5.93 -16.02 -0.67
C GLN A 88 6.44 -17.15 -1.58
N LYS A 89 5.98 -17.22 -2.84
CA LYS A 89 6.23 -18.34 -3.78
C LYS A 89 7.70 -18.55 -4.18
N GLU A 90 8.59 -17.60 -3.96
CA GLU A 90 9.98 -17.65 -4.45
C GLU A 90 11.02 -17.97 -3.36
N ASN A 91 10.64 -18.62 -2.25
CA ASN A 91 11.48 -18.78 -1.03
C ASN A 91 11.88 -17.44 -0.39
N HIS A 92 11.14 -16.38 -0.68
CA HIS A 92 11.32 -15.07 -0.09
C HIS A 92 10.29 -14.89 1.02
N LEU A 93 10.77 -14.83 2.28
CA LEU A 93 9.91 -14.45 3.40
C LEU A 93 9.58 -12.97 3.23
N VAL A 94 8.34 -12.70 2.86
CA VAL A 94 7.79 -11.35 2.71
C VAL A 94 6.54 -11.27 3.57
N ASP A 95 6.57 -10.38 4.56
CA ASP A 95 5.40 -10.01 5.32
C ASP A 95 4.88 -8.66 4.83
N LEU A 96 3.56 -8.60 4.64
CA LEU A 96 2.86 -7.40 4.15
C LEU A 96 1.80 -6.97 5.16
N ASN A 97 1.94 -5.76 5.69
CA ASN A 97 0.91 -5.15 6.54
C ASN A 97 0.34 -3.90 5.88
N LEU A 98 -0.96 -3.70 5.98
CA LEU A 98 -1.65 -2.55 5.39
C LEU A 98 -2.42 -1.74 6.44
N GLY A 99 -2.23 -0.43 6.42
CA GLY A 99 -3.11 0.53 7.07
C GLY A 99 -3.96 1.21 6.02
N VAL A 100 -5.27 1.10 6.16
CA VAL A 100 -6.25 1.61 5.23
C VAL A 100 -7.03 2.71 5.92
N SER A 101 -7.27 3.81 5.23
CA SER A 101 -8.19 4.82 5.72
C SER A 101 -9.07 5.37 4.62
N ILE A 102 -10.31 5.69 4.99
CA ILE A 102 -11.32 6.27 4.13
C ILE A 102 -11.40 7.78 4.43
N LEU A 103 -11.43 8.59 3.39
CA LEU A 103 -11.54 10.04 3.51
C LEU A 103 -12.97 10.40 3.92
N GLU A 104 -13.15 10.82 5.18
CA GLU A 104 -14.45 11.25 5.72
C GLU A 104 -14.48 12.78 5.93
N GLU A 105 -13.67 13.31 6.85
CA GLU A 105 -13.72 14.72 7.26
C GLU A 105 -12.59 15.57 6.67
N SER A 106 -11.33 15.17 6.87
CA SER A 106 -10.15 15.95 6.44
C SER A 106 -9.03 15.06 5.90
N ARG A 107 -8.21 15.61 4.98
CA ARG A 107 -7.08 14.88 4.38
C ARG A 107 -5.93 14.68 5.38
N GLU A 108 -5.81 15.57 6.37
CA GLU A 108 -4.88 15.44 7.49
C GLU A 108 -5.24 14.24 8.35
N GLU A 109 -6.52 14.14 8.76
CA GLU A 109 -7.03 13.01 9.54
C GLU A 109 -6.95 11.71 8.76
N TRP A 110 -7.31 11.72 7.47
CA TRP A 110 -7.16 10.57 6.58
C TRP A 110 -5.75 9.98 6.59
N SER A 111 -4.73 10.85 6.54
CA SER A 111 -3.32 10.44 6.63
C SER A 111 -2.92 9.94 8.01
N SER A 112 -3.53 10.50 9.06
CA SER A 112 -3.30 10.12 10.46
C SER A 112 -3.89 8.74 10.75
N ASN A 113 -5.13 8.52 10.32
CA ASN A 113 -5.88 7.28 10.45
C ASN A 113 -5.19 6.15 9.68
N ALA A 114 -4.74 6.38 8.44
CA ALA A 114 -3.99 5.36 7.69
C ALA A 114 -2.68 4.96 8.40
N ARG A 115 -1.98 5.92 9.03
CA ARG A 115 -0.78 5.65 9.82
C ARG A 115 -1.08 4.88 11.10
N LYS A 116 -2.14 5.24 11.82
CA LYS A 116 -2.61 4.55 13.01
C LYS A 116 -3.03 3.11 12.68
N ALA A 117 -3.80 2.93 11.61
CA ALA A 117 -4.22 1.64 11.09
C ALA A 117 -3.02 0.76 10.74
N LEU A 118 -1.99 1.33 10.09
CA LEU A 118 -0.78 0.59 9.76
C LEU A 118 0.00 0.18 11.02
N GLY A 119 0.07 1.04 12.04
CA GLY A 119 0.70 0.73 13.32
C GLY A 119 0.01 -0.47 14.00
N LEU A 120 -1.31 -0.40 14.13
CA LEU A 120 -2.12 -1.49 14.68
C LEU A 120 -1.95 -2.78 13.85
N SER A 121 -1.93 -2.68 12.52
CA SER A 121 -1.81 -3.85 11.64
C SER A 121 -0.52 -4.61 11.90
N ILE A 122 0.59 -3.89 12.13
CA ILE A 122 1.88 -4.47 12.46
C ILE A 122 1.87 -5.09 13.86
N GLU A 123 1.27 -4.42 14.84
CA GLU A 123 1.16 -4.91 16.23
C GLU A 123 0.39 -6.22 16.31
N GLU A 124 -0.67 -6.38 15.50
CA GLU A 124 -1.46 -7.61 15.49
C GLU A 124 -0.88 -8.77 14.65
N GLY A 125 0.31 -8.58 14.06
CA GLY A 125 1.04 -9.62 13.35
C GLY A 125 1.07 -9.48 11.81
N PRO A 126 1.90 -10.30 11.13
CA PRO A 126 2.18 -10.16 9.71
C PRO A 126 0.98 -10.54 8.82
N ASN A 127 0.96 -10.02 7.59
CA ASN A 127 0.01 -10.41 6.53
C ASN A 127 -1.44 -10.02 6.84
N ARG A 128 -1.64 -8.80 7.35
CA ARG A 128 -2.94 -8.28 7.78
C ARG A 128 -3.16 -6.87 7.29
N TYR A 129 -4.42 -6.46 7.25
CA TYR A 129 -4.79 -5.07 7.10
C TYR A 129 -5.71 -4.62 8.23
N ILE A 130 -5.65 -3.33 8.55
CA ILE A 130 -6.63 -2.67 9.42
C ILE A 130 -7.16 -1.45 8.66
N CYS A 131 -8.46 -1.22 8.79
CA CYS A 131 -9.16 -0.08 8.20
C CYS A 131 -9.66 0.83 9.33
N LEU A 132 -9.37 2.13 9.23
CA LEU A 132 -9.84 3.17 10.15
C LEU A 132 -10.45 4.35 9.40
#